data_AF-A0A3B9I3T3-F1
#
_entry.id   AF-A0A3B9I3T3-F1
#
_cell.length_a   1.000
_cell.length_b   1.000
_cell.length_c   1.000
_cell.angle_alpha   90.00
_cell.angle_beta   90.00
_cell.angle_gamma   90.00
#
_symmetry.space_group_name_H-M   'P 1'
#
loop_
_entity.id
_entity.type
_entity.pdbx_description
1 polymer ?
#
loop_
_entity_poly.entity_id
_entity_poly.type
_entity_poly.pdbx_seq_one_letter_code
_entity_poly.pdbx_strand_id
1 'polypeptide(L)' 'ILDLNQTVMREYFTMIMLVDLSKMEISIEELQQKLSIVEKEMQLSIRVQREDIFKKMHEI' A
#
# COMPACT_ATOMS: atom_id res chain seq x y z
N ILE A 1 6.08 -10.16 -1.97
CA ILE A 1 6.39 -9.13 -0.94
C ILE A 1 7.90 -8.97 -0.98
N LEU A 2 8.39 -7.75 -1.19
CA LEU A 2 9.82 -7.44 -1.26
C LEU A 2 10.36 -7.02 0.11
N ASP A 3 9.58 -6.24 0.85
CA ASP A 3 9.90 -5.78 2.21
C ASP A 3 8.62 -5.65 3.05
N LEU A 4 8.73 -5.89 4.35
CA LEU A 4 7.66 -5.77 5.34
C LEU A 4 8.26 -5.19 6.63
N ASN A 5 7.83 -3.99 6.97
CA ASN A 5 8.14 -3.35 8.23
C ASN A 5 6.85 -3.12 9.02
N GLN A 6 6.76 -3.70 10.22
CA GLN A 6 5.62 -3.50 11.11
C GLN A 6 6.08 -2.94 12.45
N THR A 7 5.32 -1.98 12.98
CA THR A 7 5.58 -1.34 14.26
C THR A 7 4.30 -1.36 15.08
N VAL A 8 4.40 -1.89 16.30
CA VAL A 8 3.32 -1.85 17.29
C VAL A 8 3.63 -0.74 18.28
N MET A 9 2.90 0.36 18.20
CA MET A 9 3.03 1.52 19.10
C MET A 9 1.84 1.55 20.07
N ARG A 10 2.02 0.92 21.23
CA ARG A 10 0.97 0.80 22.26
C ARG A 10 -0.29 0.14 21.69
N GLU A 11 -1.35 0.91 21.47
CA GLU A 11 -2.64 0.44 20.93
C GLU A 11 -2.72 0.56 19.40
N TYR A 12 -1.72 1.15 18.75
CA TYR A 12 -1.70 1.31 17.29
C TYR A 12 -0.78 0.29 16.63
N PHE A 13 -1.32 -0.42 15.64
CA PHE A 13 -0.57 -1.29 14.74
C PHE A 13 -0.35 -0.56 13.42
N THR A 14 0.90 -0.45 12.97
CA THR A 14 1.23 0.12 11.65
C THR A 14 2.07 -0.88 10.87
N MET A 15 1.72 -1.09 9.61
CA MET A 15 2.42 -2.00 8.71
C MET A 15 2.71 -1.28 7.40
N ILE A 16 3.97 -1.33 6.98
CA ILE A 16 4.46 -0.78 5.72
C ILE A 16 4.98 -1.96 4.91
N MET A 17 4.51 -2.08 3.69
CA MET A 17 4.88 -3.17 2.79
C MET A 17 5.41 -2.61 1.48
N LEU A 18 6.56 -3.11 1.06
CA LEU A 18 7.00 -2.97 -0.32
C LEU A 18 6.60 -4.24 -1.07
N VAL A 19 5.74 -4.08 -2.08
CA VAL A 19 5.21 -5.19 -2.87
C VAL A 19 5.51 -4.99 -4.34
N ASP A 20 5.99 -6.05 -4.97
CA ASP A 20 6.06 -6.11 -6.43
C ASP A 20 4.68 -6.42 -6.99
N LEU A 21 4.14 -5.49 -7.77
CA LEU A 21 2.85 -5.61 -8.45
C LEU A 21 3.01 -5.97 -9.94
N SER A 22 4.22 -6.33 -10.41
CA SER A 22 4.51 -6.65 -11.82
C SER A 22 3.67 -7.78 -12.41
N LYS A 23 3.23 -8.72 -11.55
CA LYS A 23 2.37 -9.86 -11.94
C LYS A 23 0.89 -9.62 -11.65
N MET A 24 0.50 -8.39 -11.30
CA MET A 24 -0.88 -8.06 -11.03
C MET A 24 -1.63 -7.93 -12.36
N GLU A 25 -2.73 -8.66 -12.49
CA GLU A 25 -3.61 -8.62 -13.68
C GLU A 25 -4.68 -7.51 -13.60
N ILE A 26 -4.81 -6.88 -12.43
CA ILE A 26 -5.79 -5.84 -12.14
C ILE A 26 -5.15 -4.45 -12.14
N SER A 27 -5.94 -3.40 -12.33
CA SER A 27 -5.44 -2.02 -12.28
C SER A 27 -5.16 -1.57 -10.85
N ILE A 28 -4.38 -0.48 -10.68
CA ILE A 28 -4.12 0.08 -9.35
C ILE A 28 -5.42 0.63 -8.72
N GLU A 29 -6.35 1.15 -9.53
CA GLU A 29 -7.66 1.59 -9.05
C GLU A 29 -8.49 0.40 -8.55
N GLU A 30 -8.47 -0.73 -9.26
CA GLU A 30 -9.15 -1.96 -8.81
C GLU A 30 -8.53 -2.50 -7.51
N LEU A 31 -7.20 -2.42 -7.37
CA LEU A 31 -6.53 -2.76 -6.12
C LEU A 31 -6.97 -1.84 -4.97
N GLN A 32 -7.04 -0.53 -5.20
CA GLN A 32 -7.51 0.42 -4.19
C GLN A 32 -8.97 0.17 -3.79
N GLN A 33 -9.84 -0.17 -4.75
CA GLN A 33 -11.23 -0.54 -4.45
C GLN A 33 -11.32 -1.81 -3.58
N LYS A 34 -10.55 -2.85 -3.92
CA LYS A 34 -10.47 -4.08 -3.11
C LYS A 34 -9.95 -3.81 -1.71
N LEU A 35 -8.92 -2.98 -1.57
CA LEU A 35 -8.38 -2.61 -0.27
C LEU A 35 -9.36 -1.77 0.56
N SER A 36 -10.17 -0.91 -0.07
CA SER A 36 -11.19 -0.14 0.65
C SER A 36 -12.27 -1.01 1.30
N ILE A 37 -12.56 -2.18 0.72
CA ILE A 37 -13.45 -3.18 1.36
C ILE A 37 -12.78 -3.71 2.63
N VAL A 38 -11.50 -4.09 2.56
CA VAL A 38 -10.72 -4.57 3.70
C VAL A 38 -10.55 -3.50 4.78
N GLU A 39 -10.31 -2.24 4.40
CA GLU A 39 -10.26 -1.09 5.32
C GLU A 39 -11.53 -0.99 6.17
N LYS A 40 -12.70 -1.16 5.55
CA LYS A 40 -14.00 -1.09 6.23
C LYS A 40 -14.26 -2.30 7.12
N GLU A 41 -13.95 -3.50 6.63
CA GLU A 41 -14.17 -4.75 7.37
C GLU A 41 -13.27 -4.84 8.61
N MET A 42 -12.02 -4.42 8.48
CA MET A 42 -11.02 -4.53 9.54
C MET A 42 -10.86 -3.25 10.37
N GLN A 43 -11.55 -2.16 10.00
CA GLN A 43 -11.40 -0.83 10.58
C GLN A 43 -9.94 -0.35 10.58
N LEU A 44 -9.25 -0.60 9.46
CA LEU A 44 -7.86 -0.22 9.23
C LEU A 44 -7.79 0.91 8.19
N SER A 45 -6.70 1.68 8.23
CA SER A 45 -6.35 2.61 7.15
C SER A 45 -5.22 2.01 6.31
N ILE A 46 -5.48 1.82 5.02
CA ILE A 46 -4.57 1.22 4.05
C ILE A 46 -4.31 2.25 2.94
N ARG A 47 -3.06 2.71 2.84
CA ARG A 47 -2.64 3.63 1.78
C ARG A 47 -1.71 2.90 0.81
N VAL A 48 -2.08 2.88 -0.48
CA VAL A 48 -1.23 2.38 -1.56
C VAL A 48 -0.72 3.55 -2.39
N GLN A 49 0.60 3.60 -2.59
CA GLN A 49 1.27 4.57 -3.44
C GLN A 49 2.20 3.82 -4.41
N ARG A 50 2.24 4.28 -5.67
CA ARG A 50 3.26 3.81 -6.63
C ARG A 50 4.57 4.51 -6.33
N GLU A 51 5.65 3.73 -6.21
CA GLU A 51 7.01 4.24 -6.01
C GLU A 51 7.45 5.18 -7.14
N ASP A 52 6.89 5.00 -8.35
CA ASP A 52 7.15 5.81 -9.55
C ASP A 52 6.85 7.32 -9.36
N ILE A 53 5.99 7.68 -8.40
CA ILE A 53 5.68 9.08 -8.08
C ILE A 53 6.93 9.80 -7.52
N PHE A 54 7.83 9.09 -6.84
CA PHE A 54 9.10 9.66 -6.38
C PHE A 54 10.07 9.97 -7.52
N LYS A 55 10.01 9.23 -8.63
CA LYS A 55 10.94 9.41 -9.76
C LYS A 55 10.60 10.63 -10.61
N LYS A 56 9.33 11.05 -10.66
CA LYS A 56 8.87 12.21 -11.44
C LYS A 56 9.01 13.58 -10.75
N MET A 57 9.46 13.63 -9.49
CA MET A 57 9.90 14.90 -8.89
C MET A 57 11.36 15.26 -9.23
N HIS A 58 12.13 14.31 -9.78
CA HIS A 58 13.54 14.49 -10.16
C HIS A 58 13.76 14.57 -11.68
N GLU A 59 12.71 14.81 -12.47
CA GLU A 59 12.87 15.29 -13.84
C GLU A 59 12.53 16.79 -13.86
N ILE A 60 13.56 17.59 -14.12
CA ILE A 60 13.52 19.05 -14.35
C ILE A 60 12.77 19.33 -15.65
#